data_AF-A0ABC9CAR1-F1
#
_entry.id   AF-A0ABC9CAR1-F1
#
_cell.length_a   1.000
_cell.length_b   1.000
_cell.length_c   1.000
_cell.angle_alpha   90.00
_cell.angle_beta   90.00
_cell.angle_gamma   90.00
#
_symmetry.space_group_name_H-M   'P 1'
#
loop_
_entity.id
_entity.type
_entity.pdbx_description
1 polymer ?
#
loop_
_entity_poly.entity_id
_entity_poly.type
_entity_poly.pdbx_seq_one_letter_code
_entity_poly.pdbx_strand_id
1 'polypeptide(L)'
;MAGPPRGLALLFLVVSCAALAAASRPSRENLDVSIGGGGGGGVGIGIGIGGSSPAPAPSGLRPCDFENERLYRAYLVIQQFRQTVSCDPMGITPSWSGTDLCSSYKGFFCERPPNVTDRTIASVDFNGYMLRSDSLQGFINSLPDLALFHANSNDFGGAVPALSGLQYFYELDLSNNRLAPAPFPTDVLGLTNATFIDIRFNSFYGELPAGVFCRFPRIQAIFVNNNQFSGALPDNIGQSPVNYLSLANNRFTGEIPRSIARNAGTLLEVLFLNNSLSGCLPYELGLLEKATVIDAGTNMLTGTIPASFACLRKVEQLNLANNHLYGVVPDALCKLAFGRLKNLTLSGNYFTALGSCCWDLIKEGRLNVDRNCIQWAPNQRSHEECAKFLHQPKSCPISDYVPCFHKFRFFGQPAGAGALEEKNAAAAAAEEEYRYRTYSALHP
;
A
#
# COMPACT_ATOMS: atom_id res chain seq x y z
N MET A 1 -30.86 34.27 37.27
CA MET A 1 -30.44 32.94 36.79
C MET A 1 -29.95 33.12 35.37
N ALA A 2 -28.69 32.77 35.14
CA ALA A 2 -27.91 33.09 33.95
C ALA A 2 -28.34 32.25 32.73
N GLY A 3 -28.36 32.87 31.55
CA GLY A 3 -28.51 32.17 30.27
C GLY A 3 -27.24 31.43 29.86
N PRO A 4 -27.33 30.48 28.90
CA PRO A 4 -26.20 29.64 28.54
C PRO A 4 -25.16 30.42 27.71
N PRO A 5 -23.88 30.03 27.74
CA PRO A 5 -22.81 30.76 27.07
C PRO A 5 -22.85 30.48 25.56
N ARG A 6 -22.69 31.54 24.76
CA ARG A 6 -22.38 31.45 23.34
C ARG A 6 -20.93 31.00 23.19
N GLY A 7 -20.71 29.72 22.92
CA GLY A 7 -19.42 29.21 22.49
C GLY A 7 -19.09 29.73 21.09
N LEU A 8 -18.05 30.57 20.98
CA LEU A 8 -17.46 30.97 19.71
C LEU A 8 -16.71 29.75 19.16
N ALA A 9 -17.33 29.01 18.23
CA ALA A 9 -16.62 27.99 17.48
C ALA A 9 -15.68 28.70 16.50
N LEU A 10 -14.38 28.73 16.83
CA LEU A 10 -13.33 29.13 15.91
C LEU A 10 -13.26 28.05 14.82
N LEU A 11 -14.00 28.25 13.72
CA LEU A 11 -13.90 27.42 12.54
C LEU A 11 -12.54 27.72 11.89
N PHE A 12 -11.51 26.92 12.20
CA PHE A 12 -10.33 26.87 11.35
C PHE A 12 -10.77 26.27 10.00
N LEU A 13 -11.09 27.13 9.05
CA LEU A 13 -11.26 26.76 7.65
C LEU A 13 -9.91 26.24 7.14
N VAL A 14 -9.71 24.92 7.22
CA VAL A 14 -8.66 24.26 6.45
C VAL A 14 -9.07 24.37 4.99
N VAL A 15 -8.48 25.32 4.28
CA VAL A 15 -8.75 25.52 2.86
C VAL A 15 -8.09 24.36 2.09
N SER A 16 -8.86 23.30 1.85
CA SER A 16 -8.42 22.22 0.96
C SER A 16 -8.35 22.72 -0.48
N CYS A 17 -7.34 22.30 -1.25
CA CYS A 17 -7.25 22.60 -2.68
C CYS A 17 -8.50 22.14 -3.47
N ALA A 18 -9.23 21.13 -2.97
CA ALA A 18 -10.51 20.70 -3.53
C ALA A 18 -11.62 21.75 -3.35
N ALA A 19 -11.63 22.48 -2.23
CA ALA A 19 -12.61 23.53 -1.95
C ALA A 19 -12.38 24.78 -2.82
N LEU A 20 -11.11 25.10 -3.11
CA LEU A 20 -10.74 26.18 -4.05
C LEU A 20 -11.14 25.84 -5.50
N ALA A 21 -10.96 24.59 -5.93
CA ALA A 21 -11.32 24.16 -7.29
C ALA A 21 -12.85 24.18 -7.55
N ALA A 22 -13.68 24.00 -6.52
CA ALA A 22 -15.14 24.08 -6.65
C ALA A 22 -15.65 25.52 -6.86
N ALA A 23 -14.88 26.54 -6.46
CA ALA A 23 -15.25 27.94 -6.56
C ALA A 23 -15.01 28.58 -7.94
N SER A 24 -14.33 27.88 -8.87
CA SER A 24 -14.01 28.38 -10.20
C SER A 24 -14.55 27.45 -11.31
N ARG A 25 -15.84 27.55 -11.63
CA ARG A 25 -16.37 27.10 -12.92
C ARG A 25 -16.98 28.29 -13.65
N PRO A 26 -16.47 28.70 -14.83
CA PRO A 26 -17.24 29.54 -15.74
C PRO A 26 -18.35 28.69 -16.38
N SER A 27 -19.53 29.29 -16.54
CA SER A 27 -20.65 28.75 -17.30
C SER A 27 -20.21 28.39 -18.73
N ARG A 28 -20.41 27.14 -19.15
CA ARG A 28 -20.26 26.74 -20.55
C ARG A 28 -21.46 27.21 -21.36
N GLU A 29 -21.26 28.16 -22.27
CA GLU A 29 -22.16 28.35 -23.41
C GLU A 29 -21.90 27.27 -24.47
N ASN A 30 -22.98 26.75 -25.03
CA ASN A 30 -22.99 25.75 -26.11
C ASN A 30 -22.51 26.40 -27.42
N LEU A 31 -21.65 25.69 -28.16
CA LEU A 31 -21.37 25.99 -29.56
C LEU A 31 -21.76 24.78 -30.40
N ASP A 32 -22.82 24.97 -31.19
CA ASP A 32 -23.31 24.04 -32.21
C ASP A 32 -22.26 23.80 -33.30
N VAL A 33 -22.14 22.54 -33.72
CA VAL A 33 -21.30 22.12 -34.83
C VAL A 33 -22.16 22.12 -36.10
N SER A 34 -21.79 22.96 -37.07
CA SER A 34 -22.35 22.94 -38.42
C SER A 34 -21.26 22.49 -39.41
N ILE A 35 -21.53 21.42 -40.15
CA ILE A 35 -20.66 20.84 -41.18
C ILE A 35 -20.90 21.56 -42.51
N GLY A 36 -19.83 22.01 -43.17
CA GLY A 36 -19.85 22.51 -44.55
C GLY A 36 -18.47 22.46 -45.17
N GLY A 37 -18.32 21.70 -46.26
CA GLY A 37 -17.06 21.53 -46.98
C GLY A 37 -16.75 22.64 -47.99
N GLY A 38 -15.50 22.65 -48.50
CA GLY A 38 -15.12 23.44 -49.66
C GLY A 38 -13.62 23.76 -49.77
N GLY A 39 -12.94 23.09 -50.70
CA GLY A 39 -11.99 23.64 -51.69
C GLY A 39 -10.81 24.55 -51.28
N GLY A 40 -9.60 24.05 -51.52
CA GLY A 40 -8.60 24.67 -52.41
C GLY A 40 -7.78 25.88 -51.91
N GLY A 41 -6.45 25.74 -51.97
CA GLY A 41 -5.51 26.87 -51.98
C GLY A 41 -4.24 26.61 -51.17
N GLY A 42 -3.14 26.28 -51.85
CA GLY A 42 -1.82 26.16 -51.22
C GLY A 42 -1.19 27.52 -50.92
N VAL A 43 -0.26 27.57 -49.96
CA VAL A 43 0.92 28.46 -49.89
C VAL A 43 1.91 27.93 -48.84
N GLY A 44 3.19 27.83 -49.24
CA GLY A 44 4.34 28.23 -48.42
C GLY A 44 4.82 27.33 -47.28
N ILE A 45 5.76 26.43 -47.58
CA ILE A 45 6.64 25.79 -46.59
C ILE A 45 7.70 26.83 -46.17
N GLY A 46 7.55 27.38 -44.96
CA GLY A 46 8.58 28.14 -44.26
C GLY A 46 9.13 27.31 -43.11
N ILE A 47 10.34 26.76 -43.27
CA ILE A 47 11.08 26.05 -42.22
C ILE A 47 11.63 27.10 -41.25
N GLY A 48 10.87 27.39 -40.20
CA GLY A 48 11.33 28.15 -39.05
C GLY A 48 11.93 27.21 -38.00
N ILE A 49 13.24 26.99 -38.06
CA ILE A 49 14.03 26.42 -36.96
C ILE A 49 14.09 27.46 -35.84
N GLY A 50 13.02 27.50 -35.03
CA GLY A 50 12.99 28.22 -33.78
C GLY A 50 13.77 27.43 -32.74
N GLY A 51 15.06 27.74 -32.60
CA GLY A 51 15.83 27.37 -31.42
C GLY A 51 15.17 28.02 -30.20
N SER A 52 14.50 27.21 -29.39
CA SER A 52 14.05 27.60 -28.06
C SER A 52 15.27 27.96 -27.23
N SER A 53 15.53 29.26 -27.09
CA SER A 53 16.43 29.76 -26.06
C SER A 53 15.92 29.26 -24.70
N PRO A 54 16.78 28.71 -23.83
CA PRO A 54 16.36 28.32 -22.50
C PRO A 54 15.83 29.56 -21.78
N ALA A 55 14.67 29.42 -21.14
CA ALA A 55 14.08 30.46 -20.32
C ALA A 55 15.12 30.96 -19.28
N PRO A 56 15.20 32.28 -19.02
CA PRO A 56 16.19 32.81 -18.10
C PRO A 56 15.98 32.24 -16.70
N ALA A 57 17.08 31.91 -16.02
CA ALA A 57 17.07 31.38 -14.67
C ALA A 57 16.24 32.27 -13.73
N PRO A 58 15.32 31.70 -12.93
CA PRO A 58 14.57 32.48 -11.97
C PRO A 58 15.55 32.89 -10.86
N SER A 59 15.69 34.21 -10.67
CA SER A 59 16.69 34.92 -9.84
C SER A 59 18.11 34.89 -10.40
N GLY A 60 18.78 36.05 -10.47
CA GLY A 60 20.16 36.21 -10.94
C GLY A 60 21.25 35.59 -10.05
N LEU A 61 20.92 34.49 -9.34
CA LEU A 61 21.85 33.69 -8.56
C LEU A 61 22.70 32.81 -9.50
N ARG A 62 23.99 32.72 -9.18
CA ARG A 62 25.01 32.02 -9.97
C ARG A 62 25.46 30.75 -9.23
N PRO A 63 26.09 29.79 -9.92
CA PRO A 63 26.61 28.57 -9.28
C PRO A 63 27.51 28.83 -8.06
N CYS A 64 28.31 29.91 -8.08
CA CYS A 64 29.22 30.27 -6.99
C CYS A 64 28.53 30.83 -5.73
N ASP A 65 27.22 31.11 -5.78
CA ASP A 65 26.46 31.55 -4.63
C ASP A 65 25.97 30.35 -3.77
N PHE A 66 26.20 29.12 -4.23
CA PHE A 66 25.85 27.87 -3.58
C PHE A 66 27.10 27.16 -3.05
N GLU A 67 26.94 26.34 -2.00
CA GLU A 67 28.03 25.58 -1.40
C GLU A 67 28.75 24.66 -2.40
N ASN A 68 28.02 24.07 -3.34
CA ASN A 68 28.56 23.23 -4.40
C ASN A 68 27.62 23.19 -5.61
N GLU A 69 28.12 22.66 -6.73
CA GLU A 69 27.37 22.59 -7.99
C GLU A 69 26.13 21.69 -7.91
N ARG A 70 26.14 20.64 -7.07
CA ARG A 70 24.99 19.73 -6.92
C ARG A 70 23.79 20.44 -6.31
N LEU A 71 24.02 21.24 -5.27
CA LEU A 71 22.98 22.06 -4.66
C LEU A 71 22.45 23.14 -5.61
N TYR A 72 23.32 23.74 -6.44
CA TYR A 72 22.87 24.66 -7.48
C TYR A 72 21.96 23.98 -8.51
N ARG A 73 22.31 22.77 -8.97
CA ARG A 73 21.45 22.00 -9.89
C ARG A 73 20.13 21.61 -9.24
N ALA A 74 20.17 21.15 -7.99
CA ALA A 74 18.96 20.84 -7.23
C ALA A 74 18.06 22.08 -7.04
N TYR A 75 18.65 23.26 -6.79
CA TYR A 75 17.93 24.53 -6.73
C TYR A 75 17.13 24.80 -8.00
N LEU A 76 17.74 24.65 -9.18
CA LEU A 76 17.06 24.87 -10.46
C LEU A 76 15.85 23.94 -10.62
N VAL A 77 16.03 22.66 -10.28
CA VAL A 77 14.95 21.65 -10.32
C VAL A 77 13.82 22.01 -9.35
N ILE A 78 14.14 22.42 -8.13
CA ILE A 78 13.15 22.81 -7.12
C ILE A 78 12.41 24.08 -7.54
N GLN A 79 13.09 25.08 -8.09
CA GLN A 79 12.42 26.30 -8.56
C GLN A 79 11.51 26.01 -9.76
N GLN A 80 11.90 25.11 -10.65
CA GLN A 80 11.05 24.68 -11.75
C GLN A 80 9.79 23.97 -11.23
N PHE A 81 9.93 23.03 -10.29
CA PHE A 81 8.80 22.35 -9.67
C PHE A 81 7.90 23.31 -8.86
N ARG A 82 8.50 24.27 -8.15
CA ARG A 82 7.77 25.30 -7.41
C ARG A 82 6.77 26.05 -8.32
N GLN A 83 7.14 26.29 -9.57
CA GLN A 83 6.27 26.98 -10.54
C GLN A 83 5.08 26.13 -11.00
N THR A 84 5.14 24.80 -10.84
CA THR A 84 4.03 23.90 -11.16
C THR A 84 3.07 23.69 -9.99
N VAL A 85 3.45 24.11 -8.78
CA VAL A 85 2.58 24.06 -7.60
C VAL A 85 1.46 25.09 -7.74
N SER A 86 0.26 24.59 -8.01
CA SER A 86 -0.96 25.39 -8.21
C SER A 86 -1.68 25.74 -6.92
N CYS A 87 -1.47 24.97 -5.85
CA CYS A 87 -2.08 25.20 -4.54
C CYS A 87 -1.15 24.70 -3.43
N ASP A 88 -1.00 25.50 -2.38
CA ASP A 88 -0.12 25.27 -1.23
C ASP A 88 -0.80 25.78 0.05
N PRO A 89 -1.76 25.02 0.62
CA PRO A 89 -2.55 25.46 1.77
C PRO A 89 -1.73 25.70 3.03
N MET A 90 -0.62 24.99 3.17
CA MET A 90 0.25 25.06 4.35
C MET A 90 1.35 26.11 4.24
N GLY A 91 1.46 26.80 3.09
CA GLY A 91 2.47 27.83 2.87
C GLY A 91 3.89 27.27 2.97
N ILE A 92 4.14 26.11 2.36
CA ILE A 92 5.44 25.42 2.34
C ILE A 92 6.38 26.03 1.31
N THR A 93 5.90 26.23 0.09
CA THR A 93 6.69 26.71 -1.06
C THR A 93 7.34 28.09 -0.89
N PRO A 94 6.82 29.03 -0.05
CA PRO A 94 7.55 30.24 0.28
C PRO A 94 8.91 30.01 0.96
N SER A 95 9.11 28.86 1.63
CA SER A 95 10.40 28.49 2.21
C SER A 95 11.45 28.11 1.16
N TRP A 96 11.04 27.81 -0.07
CA TRP A 96 11.92 27.37 -1.15
C TRP A 96 12.54 28.56 -1.89
N SER A 97 13.27 29.41 -1.15
CA SER A 97 13.95 30.58 -1.69
C SER A 97 15.33 30.80 -1.07
N GLY A 98 16.26 31.34 -1.85
CA GLY A 98 17.64 31.57 -1.42
C GLY A 98 18.57 30.41 -1.76
N THR A 99 19.77 30.42 -1.19
CA THR A 99 20.84 29.46 -1.53
C THR A 99 21.01 28.34 -0.49
N ASP A 100 20.45 28.49 0.71
CA ASP A 100 20.54 27.50 1.79
C ASP A 100 19.39 26.47 1.72
N LEU A 101 19.44 25.59 0.73
CA LEU A 101 18.43 24.57 0.52
C LEU A 101 18.28 23.64 1.73
N CYS A 102 19.39 23.26 2.35
CA CYS A 102 19.43 22.20 3.35
C CYS A 102 18.80 22.58 4.69
N SER A 103 18.84 23.87 5.04
CA SER A 103 18.35 24.34 6.34
C SER A 103 17.04 25.13 6.22
N SER A 104 16.80 25.79 5.08
CA SER A 104 15.65 26.68 4.92
C SER A 104 14.48 26.06 4.15
N TYR A 105 14.73 25.10 3.24
CA TYR A 105 13.66 24.57 2.39
C TYR A 105 12.90 23.47 3.16
N LYS A 106 11.66 23.75 3.54
CA LYS A 106 10.83 22.76 4.23
C LYS A 106 10.56 21.55 3.33
N GLY A 107 10.77 20.35 3.88
CA GLY A 107 10.58 19.08 3.19
C GLY A 107 11.77 18.64 2.33
N PHE A 108 12.90 19.35 2.35
CA PHE A 108 14.12 18.96 1.66
C PHE A 108 15.22 18.68 2.67
N PHE A 109 15.89 17.53 2.53
CA PHE A 109 16.96 17.15 3.44
C PHE A 109 18.20 16.75 2.65
N CYS A 110 19.34 17.28 3.10
CA CYS A 110 20.62 17.06 2.45
C CYS A 110 21.43 15.96 3.12
N GLU A 111 22.11 15.16 2.31
CA GLU A 111 23.11 14.21 2.75
C GLU A 111 24.21 14.06 1.69
N ARG A 112 25.31 13.41 2.05
CA ARG A 112 26.40 13.06 1.13
C ARG A 112 26.15 11.68 0.52
N PRO A 113 26.03 11.57 -0.82
CA PRO A 113 25.97 10.28 -1.48
C PRO A 113 27.23 9.44 -1.18
N PRO A 114 27.14 8.10 -1.23
CA PRO A 114 28.30 7.22 -1.09
C PRO A 114 29.45 7.62 -2.02
N ASN A 115 30.66 7.71 -1.48
CA ASN A 115 31.88 8.10 -2.20
C ASN A 115 31.87 9.51 -2.83
N VAL A 116 31.01 10.40 -2.34
CA VAL A 116 30.95 11.81 -2.77
C VAL A 116 31.13 12.72 -1.55
N THR A 117 31.99 13.74 -1.68
CA THR A 117 32.26 14.71 -0.61
C THR A 117 31.16 15.77 -0.48
N ASP A 118 30.61 16.17 -1.61
CA ASP A 118 29.63 17.23 -1.73
C ASP A 118 28.25 16.71 -1.31
N ARG A 119 27.62 17.41 -0.36
CA ARG A 119 26.23 17.13 0.00
C ARG A 119 25.28 17.65 -1.08
N THR A 120 24.14 17.00 -1.19
CA THR A 120 23.07 17.29 -2.15
C THR A 120 21.72 16.99 -1.51
N ILE A 121 20.61 17.26 -2.20
CA ILE A 121 19.28 16.80 -1.76
C ILE A 121 19.24 15.28 -1.86
N ALA A 122 19.19 14.61 -0.71
CA ALA A 122 19.14 13.15 -0.62
C ALA A 122 17.74 12.64 -0.26
N SER A 123 16.91 13.47 0.36
CA SER A 123 15.54 13.12 0.72
C SER A 123 14.59 14.30 0.49
N VAL A 124 13.39 13.96 0.04
CA VAL A 124 12.27 14.89 -0.04
C VAL A 124 11.10 14.26 0.71
N ASP A 125 10.60 14.97 1.73
CA ASP A 125 9.43 14.59 2.51
C ASP A 125 8.39 15.72 2.46
N PHE A 126 7.33 15.46 1.71
CA PHE A 126 6.17 16.31 1.53
C PHE A 126 4.91 15.73 2.20
N ASN A 127 5.07 14.77 3.11
CA ASN A 127 3.93 14.12 3.75
C ASN A 127 3.00 15.14 4.43
N GLY A 128 1.72 15.07 4.07
CA GLY A 128 0.67 15.90 4.66
C GLY A 128 0.70 17.38 4.28
N TYR A 129 1.56 17.81 3.35
CA TYR A 129 1.64 19.23 2.94
C TYR A 129 0.44 19.71 2.10
N MET A 130 -0.38 18.79 1.59
CA MET A 130 -1.56 19.10 0.77
C MET A 130 -1.23 19.93 -0.48
N LEU A 131 -0.02 19.79 -1.02
CA LEU A 131 0.42 20.49 -2.23
C LEU A 131 -0.33 19.95 -3.45
N ARG A 132 -0.68 20.83 -4.39
CA ARG A 132 -1.25 20.44 -5.68
C ARG A 132 -0.32 20.80 -6.83
N SER A 133 0.10 19.79 -7.58
CA SER A 133 0.78 19.94 -8.88
C SER A 133 0.19 18.92 -9.84
N ASP A 134 -0.09 19.31 -11.08
CA ASP A 134 -0.68 18.39 -12.07
C ASP A 134 0.32 17.34 -12.59
N SER A 135 1.60 17.45 -12.26
CA SER A 135 2.63 16.48 -12.64
C SER A 135 3.84 16.52 -11.68
N LEU A 136 4.49 15.36 -11.53
CA LEU A 136 5.80 15.21 -10.90
C LEU A 136 6.94 15.07 -11.94
N GLN A 137 6.60 15.09 -13.22
CA GLN A 137 7.57 14.93 -14.31
C GLN A 137 8.58 16.08 -14.32
N GLY A 138 9.86 15.74 -14.41
CA GLY A 138 10.95 16.71 -14.41
C GLY A 138 11.37 17.18 -13.02
N PHE A 139 10.71 16.71 -11.96
CA PHE A 139 11.11 16.96 -10.58
C PHE A 139 11.90 15.79 -10.01
N ILE A 140 11.23 14.69 -9.64
CA ILE A 140 11.84 13.54 -8.96
C ILE A 140 12.96 12.92 -9.81
N ASN A 141 12.67 12.68 -11.10
CA ASN A 141 13.62 12.09 -12.05
C ASN A 141 14.76 13.05 -12.46
N SER A 142 14.73 14.31 -12.01
CA SER A 142 15.79 15.31 -12.24
C SER A 142 16.69 15.51 -11.01
N LEU A 143 16.47 14.76 -9.93
CA LEU A 143 17.31 14.74 -8.72
C LEU A 143 18.08 13.40 -8.66
N PRO A 144 19.23 13.26 -9.35
CA PRO A 144 19.90 11.97 -9.56
C PRO A 144 20.44 11.32 -8.28
N ASP A 145 20.68 12.13 -7.24
CA ASP A 145 21.20 11.67 -5.95
C ASP A 145 20.08 11.36 -4.93
N LEU A 146 18.81 11.48 -5.34
CA LEU A 146 17.67 11.29 -4.45
C LEU A 146 17.57 9.83 -4.00
N ALA A 147 17.38 9.66 -2.69
CA ALA A 147 17.36 8.36 -2.04
C ALA A 147 15.96 8.03 -1.47
N LEU A 148 15.21 9.05 -1.03
CA LEU A 148 13.82 8.91 -0.57
C LEU A 148 12.93 9.99 -1.19
N PHE A 149 11.72 9.59 -1.56
CA PHE A 149 10.65 10.51 -1.90
C PHE A 149 9.39 10.12 -1.15
N HIS A 150 8.98 10.94 -0.19
CA HIS A 150 7.73 10.77 0.54
C HIS A 150 6.76 11.89 0.21
N ALA A 151 5.57 11.53 -0.26
CA ALA A 151 4.57 12.48 -0.74
C ALA A 151 3.15 12.09 -0.33
N ASN A 152 2.99 11.35 0.78
CA ASN A 152 1.69 10.96 1.30
C ASN A 152 0.77 12.16 1.50
N SER A 153 -0.51 12.01 1.14
CA SER A 153 -1.55 13.01 1.40
C SER A 153 -1.27 14.38 0.75
N ASN A 154 -1.02 14.34 -0.56
CA ASN A 154 -0.95 15.52 -1.43
C ASN A 154 -1.97 15.39 -2.58
N ASP A 155 -2.04 16.38 -3.46
CA ASP A 155 -2.86 16.38 -4.67
C ASP A 155 -1.96 16.39 -5.92
N PHE A 156 -0.94 15.52 -5.93
CA PHE A 156 -0.06 15.35 -7.09
C PHE A 156 -0.73 14.51 -8.17
N GLY A 157 -0.78 15.06 -9.38
CA GLY A 157 -1.34 14.44 -10.57
C GLY A 157 -0.29 13.90 -11.55
N GLY A 158 -0.77 13.52 -12.74
CA GLY A 158 0.09 13.06 -13.82
C GLY A 158 0.57 11.62 -13.64
N ALA A 159 1.45 11.19 -14.55
CA ALA A 159 2.05 9.86 -14.47
C ALA A 159 3.22 9.85 -13.48
N VAL A 160 3.53 8.66 -12.93
CA VAL A 160 4.77 8.45 -12.19
C VAL A 160 5.95 8.67 -13.15
N PRO A 161 6.91 9.58 -12.84
CA PRO A 161 8.05 9.82 -13.70
C PRO A 161 8.94 8.58 -13.85
N ALA A 162 9.78 8.55 -14.89
CA ALA A 162 10.75 7.46 -15.05
C ALA A 162 11.82 7.51 -13.95
N LEU A 163 11.79 6.55 -13.02
CA LEU A 163 12.67 6.52 -11.84
C LEU A 163 13.88 5.59 -11.98
N SER A 164 13.94 4.78 -13.05
CA SER A 164 14.97 3.73 -13.24
C SER A 164 16.42 4.24 -13.23
N GLY A 165 16.64 5.53 -13.48
CA GLY A 165 17.96 6.18 -13.43
C GLY A 165 18.45 6.57 -12.03
N LEU A 166 17.61 6.48 -10.99
CA LEU A 166 17.94 6.92 -9.63
C LEU A 166 18.67 5.81 -8.87
N GLN A 167 20.00 5.85 -8.88
CA GLN A 167 20.86 4.76 -8.39
C GLN A 167 20.83 4.57 -6.86
N TYR A 168 20.59 5.65 -6.12
CA TYR A 168 20.56 5.64 -4.65
C TYR A 168 19.16 5.44 -4.08
N PHE A 169 18.14 5.34 -4.93
CA PHE A 169 16.75 5.39 -4.51
C PHE A 169 16.31 4.11 -3.79
N TYR A 170 15.82 4.24 -2.56
CA TYR A 170 15.45 3.13 -1.69
C TYR A 170 14.04 3.20 -1.09
N GLU A 171 13.40 4.38 -0.98
CA GLU A 171 11.99 4.50 -0.55
C GLU A 171 11.16 5.41 -1.46
N LEU A 172 10.08 4.84 -2.01
CA LEU A 172 9.06 5.57 -2.75
C LEU A 172 7.75 5.56 -1.96
N ASP A 173 7.25 6.72 -1.56
CA ASP A 173 5.88 6.88 -1.06
C ASP A 173 5.13 7.94 -1.90
N LEU A 174 4.23 7.47 -2.74
CA LEU A 174 3.30 8.26 -3.55
C LEU A 174 1.84 8.08 -3.09
N SER A 175 1.65 7.59 -1.87
CA SER A 175 0.32 7.23 -1.38
C SER A 175 -0.62 8.43 -1.24
N ASN A 176 -1.92 8.19 -1.38
CA ASN A 176 -2.97 9.21 -1.20
C ASN A 176 -2.70 10.48 -2.02
N ASN A 177 -2.70 10.32 -3.34
CA ASN A 177 -2.49 11.37 -4.34
C ASN A 177 -3.55 11.29 -5.45
N ARG A 178 -3.47 12.18 -6.45
CA ARG A 178 -4.35 12.21 -7.63
C ARG A 178 -3.62 11.74 -8.89
N LEU A 179 -2.69 10.79 -8.76
CA LEU A 179 -1.93 10.29 -9.91
C LEU A 179 -2.89 9.81 -11.01
N ALA A 180 -2.54 10.12 -12.25
CA ALA A 180 -3.38 9.84 -13.40
C ALA A 180 -3.66 8.33 -13.48
N PRO A 181 -4.90 7.90 -13.81
CA PRO A 181 -5.19 6.50 -14.00
C PRO A 181 -4.26 5.89 -15.05
N ALA A 182 -3.51 4.86 -14.66
CA ALA A 182 -2.53 4.19 -15.50
C ALA A 182 -2.31 2.74 -15.04
N PRO A 183 -1.72 1.87 -15.89
CA PRO A 183 -1.13 0.62 -15.44
C PRO A 183 -0.03 0.83 -14.39
N PHE A 184 0.43 -0.26 -13.75
CA PHE A 184 1.60 -0.21 -12.88
C PHE A 184 2.80 0.45 -13.59
N PRO A 185 3.49 1.42 -12.97
CA PRO A 185 4.61 2.13 -13.59
C PRO A 185 5.84 1.21 -13.68
N THR A 186 6.03 0.57 -14.83
CA THR A 186 7.06 -0.48 -15.01
C THR A 186 8.50 0.03 -14.85
N ASP A 187 8.76 1.32 -15.05
CA ASP A 187 10.07 1.93 -14.78
C ASP A 187 10.49 1.83 -13.30
N VAL A 188 9.52 1.77 -12.38
CA VAL A 188 9.78 1.56 -10.94
C VAL A 188 10.49 0.22 -10.71
N LEU A 189 10.30 -0.78 -11.59
CA LEU A 189 11.01 -2.07 -11.52
C LEU A 189 12.53 -1.95 -11.77
N GLY A 190 13.01 -0.78 -12.21
CA GLY A 190 14.43 -0.45 -12.31
C GLY A 190 15.09 -0.11 -10.97
N LEU A 191 14.30 0.19 -9.92
CA LEU A 191 14.78 0.57 -8.60
C LEU A 191 15.28 -0.64 -7.79
N THR A 192 16.38 -1.23 -8.22
CA THR A 192 16.93 -2.47 -7.63
C THR A 192 17.36 -2.35 -6.17
N ASN A 193 17.54 -1.13 -5.66
CA ASN A 193 17.84 -0.84 -4.26
C ASN A 193 16.59 -0.54 -3.41
N ALA A 194 15.39 -0.56 -4.00
CA ALA A 194 14.15 -0.27 -3.29
C ALA A 194 13.92 -1.25 -2.11
N THR A 195 13.62 -0.66 -0.97
CA THR A 195 13.20 -1.33 0.28
C THR A 195 11.73 -1.07 0.57
N PHE A 196 11.20 0.07 0.10
CA PHE A 196 9.84 0.50 0.32
C PHE A 196 9.20 1.04 -0.97
N ILE A 197 8.03 0.52 -1.33
CA ILE A 197 7.21 1.03 -2.42
C ILE A 197 5.77 1.15 -1.94
N ASP A 198 5.28 2.38 -1.82
CA ASP A 198 3.89 2.68 -1.51
C ASP A 198 3.26 3.56 -2.60
N ILE A 199 2.24 3.00 -3.27
CA ILE A 199 1.41 3.68 -4.27
C ILE A 199 -0.08 3.59 -3.93
N ARG A 200 -0.42 3.29 -2.66
CA ARG A 200 -1.80 3.07 -2.22
C ARG A 200 -2.66 4.34 -2.33
N PHE A 201 -3.99 4.19 -2.37
CA PHE A 201 -4.94 5.31 -2.51
C PHE A 201 -4.63 6.18 -3.75
N ASN A 202 -4.56 5.54 -4.91
CA ASN A 202 -4.45 6.20 -6.22
C ASN A 202 -5.47 5.57 -7.19
N SER A 203 -5.28 5.73 -8.50
CA SER A 203 -6.16 5.18 -9.54
C SER A 203 -5.46 4.22 -10.50
N PHE A 204 -4.43 3.51 -10.05
CA PHE A 204 -3.73 2.54 -10.90
C PHE A 204 -4.64 1.36 -11.26
N TYR A 205 -4.58 0.86 -12.50
CA TYR A 205 -5.45 -0.20 -13.00
C TYR A 205 -4.69 -1.27 -13.80
N GLY A 206 -5.41 -2.28 -14.30
CA GLY A 206 -4.80 -3.36 -15.08
C GLY A 206 -4.10 -4.38 -14.20
N GLU A 207 -3.30 -5.26 -14.81
CA GLU A 207 -2.63 -6.34 -14.09
C GLU A 207 -1.40 -5.85 -13.32
N LEU A 208 -1.17 -6.44 -12.15
CA LEU A 208 0.05 -6.23 -11.39
C LEU A 208 1.16 -7.09 -12.03
N PRO A 209 2.25 -6.50 -12.56
CA PRO A 209 3.25 -7.26 -13.30
C PRO A 209 4.05 -8.17 -12.36
N ALA A 210 4.37 -9.39 -12.83
CA ALA A 210 5.20 -10.36 -12.10
C ALA A 210 6.57 -9.80 -11.67
N GLY A 211 7.08 -8.79 -12.39
CA GLY A 211 8.31 -8.08 -12.05
C GLY A 211 8.32 -7.50 -10.63
N VAL A 212 7.15 -7.13 -10.09
CA VAL A 212 7.01 -6.61 -8.72
C VAL A 212 7.57 -7.59 -7.68
N PHE A 213 7.49 -8.90 -7.95
CA PHE A 213 7.92 -9.92 -6.98
C PHE A 213 9.32 -10.50 -7.25
N CYS A 214 9.99 -10.11 -8.33
CA CYS A 214 11.32 -10.66 -8.66
C CYS A 214 12.39 -9.61 -9.00
N ARG A 215 12.02 -8.33 -9.15
CA ARG A 215 12.96 -7.26 -9.54
C ARG A 215 13.51 -6.45 -8.36
N PHE A 216 12.93 -6.60 -7.17
CA PHE A 216 13.36 -5.89 -5.97
C PHE A 216 14.00 -6.85 -4.95
N PRO A 217 15.33 -7.06 -5.00
CA PRO A 217 16.01 -8.03 -4.14
C PRO A 217 16.08 -7.63 -2.66
N ARG A 218 15.80 -6.36 -2.34
CA ARG A 218 15.89 -5.80 -0.97
C ARG A 218 14.55 -5.29 -0.43
N ILE A 219 13.46 -5.53 -1.14
CA ILE A 219 12.15 -4.98 -0.77
C ILE A 219 11.67 -5.57 0.54
N GLN A 220 11.20 -4.70 1.43
CA GLN A 220 10.61 -5.06 2.71
C GLN A 220 9.10 -4.79 2.73
N ALA A 221 8.63 -3.75 2.05
CA ALA A 221 7.20 -3.45 1.99
C ALA A 221 6.75 -3.03 0.58
N ILE A 222 5.59 -3.57 0.19
CA ILE A 222 4.89 -3.26 -1.06
C ILE A 222 3.43 -2.97 -0.74
N PHE A 223 3.02 -1.72 -0.95
CA PHE A 223 1.64 -1.27 -0.74
C PHE A 223 1.04 -0.77 -2.04
N VAL A 224 0.06 -1.51 -2.54
CA VAL A 224 -0.70 -1.18 -3.77
C VAL A 224 -2.20 -1.14 -3.51
N ASN A 225 -2.62 -1.18 -2.24
CA ASN A 225 -4.02 -1.22 -1.86
C ASN A 225 -4.79 0.05 -2.25
N ASN A 226 -6.12 -0.06 -2.33
CA ASN A 226 -7.00 1.07 -2.66
C ASN A 226 -6.64 1.67 -4.03
N ASN A 227 -6.55 0.81 -5.03
CA ASN A 227 -6.38 1.12 -6.44
C ASN A 227 -7.46 0.36 -7.23
N GLN A 228 -7.26 0.22 -8.54
CA GLN A 228 -8.15 -0.49 -9.46
C GLN A 228 -7.42 -1.63 -10.18
N PHE A 229 -6.36 -2.19 -9.57
CA PHE A 229 -5.65 -3.34 -10.14
C PHE A 229 -6.60 -4.53 -10.29
N SER A 230 -6.45 -5.27 -11.38
CA SER A 230 -7.33 -6.36 -11.79
C SER A 230 -6.54 -7.56 -12.30
N GLY A 231 -7.24 -8.64 -12.67
CA GLY A 231 -6.59 -9.86 -13.16
C GLY A 231 -6.06 -10.73 -12.03
N ALA A 232 -5.36 -11.80 -12.38
CA ALA A 232 -4.82 -12.75 -11.41
C ALA A 232 -3.60 -12.19 -10.68
N LEU A 233 -3.40 -12.65 -9.44
CA LEU A 233 -2.13 -12.43 -8.73
C LEU A 233 -1.01 -13.20 -9.45
N PRO A 234 0.17 -12.61 -9.67
CA PRO A 234 1.29 -13.31 -10.29
C PRO A 234 1.70 -14.57 -9.53
N ASP A 235 1.89 -15.68 -10.25
CA ASP A 235 2.32 -16.96 -9.68
C ASP A 235 3.66 -16.90 -8.93
N ASN A 236 4.45 -15.85 -9.13
CA ASN A 236 5.71 -15.62 -8.46
C ASN A 236 5.62 -14.70 -7.24
N ILE A 237 4.42 -14.44 -6.68
CA ILE A 237 4.21 -13.64 -5.45
C ILE A 237 5.17 -14.03 -4.32
N GLY A 238 5.50 -15.32 -4.23
CA GLY A 238 6.46 -15.92 -3.30
C GLY A 238 7.95 -15.57 -3.44
N GLN A 239 8.38 -14.94 -4.54
CA GLN A 239 9.80 -14.78 -4.87
C GLN A 239 10.45 -13.54 -4.23
N SER A 240 9.65 -12.58 -3.81
CA SER A 240 10.13 -11.35 -3.17
C SER A 240 10.44 -11.62 -1.70
N PRO A 241 11.48 -11.03 -1.09
CA PRO A 241 11.75 -11.17 0.34
C PRO A 241 10.84 -10.29 1.24
N VAL A 242 9.71 -9.81 0.73
CA VAL A 242 8.83 -8.85 1.40
C VAL A 242 8.37 -9.31 2.79
N ASN A 243 8.29 -8.34 3.71
CA ASN A 243 7.76 -8.48 5.07
C ASN A 243 6.30 -8.03 5.14
N TYR A 244 5.95 -6.94 4.46
CA TYR A 244 4.62 -6.32 4.46
C TYR A 244 4.05 -6.21 3.04
N LEU A 245 2.97 -6.93 2.76
CA LEU A 245 2.35 -6.93 1.43
C LEU A 245 0.87 -6.56 1.53
N SER A 246 0.49 -5.41 0.98
CA SER A 246 -0.91 -4.97 0.94
C SER A 246 -1.43 -4.87 -0.48
N LEU A 247 -2.35 -5.78 -0.81
CA LEU A 247 -3.07 -5.90 -2.08
C LEU A 247 -4.57 -5.56 -1.92
N ALA A 248 -4.96 -5.13 -0.73
CA ALA A 248 -6.34 -4.88 -0.33
C ALA A 248 -7.09 -3.87 -1.21
N ASN A 249 -8.42 -3.93 -1.24
CA ASN A 249 -9.27 -2.93 -1.89
C ASN A 249 -8.88 -2.70 -3.37
N ASN A 250 -8.84 -3.78 -4.14
CA ASN A 250 -8.58 -3.78 -5.58
C ASN A 250 -9.64 -4.66 -6.27
N ARG A 251 -9.39 -5.07 -7.51
CA ARG A 251 -10.24 -5.97 -8.30
C ARG A 251 -9.49 -7.24 -8.71
N PHE A 252 -8.54 -7.70 -7.89
CA PHE A 252 -7.80 -8.94 -8.17
C PHE A 252 -8.76 -10.13 -8.22
N THR A 253 -8.55 -11.03 -9.18
CA THR A 253 -9.37 -12.23 -9.44
C THR A 253 -8.50 -13.49 -9.37
N GLY A 254 -9.10 -14.67 -9.53
CA GLY A 254 -8.35 -15.93 -9.56
C GLY A 254 -7.89 -16.37 -8.17
N GLU A 255 -7.03 -17.38 -8.11
CA GLU A 255 -6.61 -18.00 -6.86
C GLU A 255 -5.50 -17.22 -6.15
N ILE A 256 -5.36 -17.44 -4.83
CA ILE A 256 -4.15 -17.04 -4.12
C ILE A 256 -3.02 -18.01 -4.53
N PRO A 257 -1.92 -17.54 -5.15
CA PRO A 257 -0.91 -18.44 -5.68
C PRO A 257 -0.20 -19.22 -4.57
N ARG A 258 -0.03 -20.53 -4.77
CA ARG A 258 0.65 -21.43 -3.82
C ARG A 258 2.09 -21.04 -3.53
N SER A 259 2.73 -20.29 -4.44
CA SER A 259 4.10 -19.83 -4.24
C SER A 259 4.26 -18.92 -3.01
N ILE A 260 3.17 -18.35 -2.46
CA ILE A 260 3.19 -17.56 -1.21
C ILE A 260 3.90 -18.29 -0.05
N ALA A 261 3.88 -19.63 -0.02
CA ALA A 261 4.61 -20.41 0.98
C ALA A 261 6.14 -20.14 0.98
N ARG A 262 6.71 -19.68 -0.14
CA ARG A 262 8.13 -19.30 -0.22
C ARG A 262 8.46 -18.12 0.71
N ASN A 263 7.47 -17.32 1.07
CA ASN A 263 7.60 -16.24 2.05
C ASN A 263 7.47 -16.67 3.52
N ALA A 264 7.40 -17.97 3.82
CA ALA A 264 7.29 -18.47 5.19
C ALA A 264 8.36 -17.91 6.14
N GLY A 265 9.55 -17.62 5.61
CA GLY A 265 10.67 -17.06 6.34
C GLY A 265 10.73 -15.53 6.40
N THR A 266 9.87 -14.78 5.71
CA THR A 266 9.94 -13.31 5.61
C THR A 266 8.64 -12.60 5.96
N LEU A 267 7.49 -13.10 5.50
CA LEU A 267 6.21 -12.37 5.58
C LEU A 267 5.73 -12.21 7.03
N LEU A 268 5.45 -10.96 7.39
CA LEU A 268 4.90 -10.56 8.69
C LEU A 268 3.43 -10.15 8.56
N GLU A 269 3.07 -9.43 7.50
CA GLU A 269 1.69 -9.02 7.22
C GLU A 269 1.36 -9.23 5.74
N VAL A 270 0.19 -9.82 5.48
CA VAL A 270 -0.35 -9.95 4.12
C VAL A 270 -1.86 -9.68 4.07
N LEU A 271 -2.24 -8.71 3.25
CA LEU A 271 -3.59 -8.18 3.17
C LEU A 271 -4.15 -8.35 1.74
N PHE A 272 -5.08 -9.28 1.60
CA PHE A 272 -5.83 -9.60 0.38
C PHE A 272 -7.27 -9.06 0.41
N LEU A 273 -7.68 -8.41 1.50
CA LEU A 273 -9.08 -8.10 1.78
C LEU A 273 -9.76 -7.23 0.71
N ASN A 274 -11.06 -7.42 0.52
CA ASN A 274 -11.88 -6.66 -0.42
C ASN A 274 -11.33 -6.69 -1.85
N ASN A 275 -11.31 -7.91 -2.41
CA ASN A 275 -10.97 -8.20 -3.80
C ASN A 275 -12.02 -9.17 -4.37
N SER A 276 -11.75 -9.70 -5.56
CA SER A 276 -12.52 -10.76 -6.21
C SER A 276 -11.75 -12.08 -6.29
N LEU A 277 -10.86 -12.35 -5.31
CA LEU A 277 -10.08 -13.59 -5.28
C LEU A 277 -11.02 -14.79 -5.06
N SER A 278 -10.79 -15.86 -5.81
CA SER A 278 -11.66 -17.03 -5.91
C SER A 278 -10.87 -18.32 -5.77
N GLY A 279 -11.53 -19.47 -5.92
CA GLY A 279 -10.89 -20.77 -5.80
C GLY A 279 -10.67 -21.19 -4.35
N CYS A 280 -9.90 -22.26 -4.16
CA CYS A 280 -9.75 -22.87 -2.84
C CYS A 280 -8.81 -22.06 -1.95
N LEU A 281 -9.11 -21.96 -0.66
CA LEU A 281 -8.18 -21.43 0.34
C LEU A 281 -6.92 -22.32 0.38
N PRO A 282 -5.74 -21.82 -0.04
CA PRO A 282 -4.58 -22.69 -0.24
C PRO A 282 -3.97 -23.12 1.10
N TYR A 283 -3.52 -24.38 1.13
CA TYR A 283 -2.79 -24.97 2.25
C TYR A 283 -1.52 -24.17 2.58
N GLU A 284 -0.88 -23.60 1.57
CA GLU A 284 0.36 -22.85 1.62
C GLU A 284 0.28 -21.58 2.46
N LEU A 285 -0.89 -20.95 2.60
CA LEU A 285 -1.05 -19.79 3.50
C LEU A 285 -0.79 -20.15 4.97
N GLY A 286 -1.14 -21.37 5.38
CA GLY A 286 -0.89 -21.86 6.74
C GLY A 286 0.60 -22.09 7.04
N LEU A 287 1.49 -22.02 6.03
CA LEU A 287 2.93 -22.19 6.19
C LEU A 287 3.66 -20.89 6.53
N LEU A 288 2.96 -19.75 6.58
CA LEU A 288 3.53 -18.46 6.92
C LEU A 288 3.82 -18.33 8.43
N GLU A 289 4.78 -19.11 8.95
CA GLU A 289 5.07 -19.25 10.39
C GLU A 289 5.44 -17.91 11.07
N LYS A 290 5.94 -16.92 10.31
CA LYS A 290 6.27 -15.58 10.81
C LYS A 290 5.11 -14.59 10.78
N ALA A 291 4.04 -14.87 10.06
CA ALA A 291 2.94 -13.93 9.88
C ALA A 291 2.24 -13.61 11.20
N THR A 292 2.01 -12.33 11.43
CA THR A 292 1.26 -11.76 12.55
C THR A 292 -0.13 -11.30 12.11
N VAL A 293 -0.28 -10.88 10.85
CA VAL A 293 -1.55 -10.47 10.26
C VAL A 293 -1.75 -11.17 8.92
N ILE A 294 -2.89 -11.85 8.79
CA ILE A 294 -3.39 -12.38 7.52
C ILE A 294 -4.85 -11.94 7.39
N ASP A 295 -5.14 -11.09 6.41
CA ASP A 295 -6.52 -10.68 6.10
C ASP A 295 -6.87 -11.03 4.66
N ALA A 296 -7.75 -12.02 4.48
CA ALA A 296 -8.34 -12.40 3.20
C ALA A 296 -9.85 -12.22 3.19
N GLY A 297 -10.38 -11.35 4.05
CA GLY A 297 -11.81 -11.09 4.16
C GLY A 297 -12.41 -10.42 2.92
N THR A 298 -13.71 -10.60 2.70
CA THR A 298 -14.45 -9.97 1.61
C THR A 298 -13.84 -10.35 0.24
N ASN A 299 -13.91 -11.64 -0.07
CA ASN A 299 -13.47 -12.23 -1.32
C ASN A 299 -14.48 -13.32 -1.74
N MET A 300 -14.15 -14.11 -2.76
CA MET A 300 -14.92 -15.27 -3.23
C MET A 300 -14.19 -16.60 -2.95
N LEU A 301 -13.31 -16.65 -1.95
CA LEU A 301 -12.57 -17.86 -1.59
C LEU A 301 -13.53 -18.95 -1.12
N THR A 302 -13.24 -20.20 -1.46
CA THR A 302 -14.06 -21.36 -1.06
C THR A 302 -13.17 -22.51 -0.55
N GLY A 303 -13.78 -23.63 -0.17
CA GLY A 303 -13.10 -24.77 0.44
C GLY A 303 -13.21 -24.79 1.97
N THR A 304 -12.60 -25.81 2.57
CA THR A 304 -12.44 -25.93 4.02
C THR A 304 -11.21 -25.14 4.48
N ILE A 305 -11.11 -24.86 5.79
CA ILE A 305 -9.86 -24.32 6.36
C ILE A 305 -8.82 -25.45 6.42
N PRO A 306 -7.68 -25.35 5.71
CA PRO A 306 -6.65 -26.40 5.73
C PRO A 306 -6.01 -26.55 7.11
N ALA A 307 -5.64 -27.78 7.47
CA ALA A 307 -5.05 -28.06 8.78
C ALA A 307 -3.67 -27.39 9.01
N SER A 308 -2.99 -26.96 7.94
CA SER A 308 -1.77 -26.15 8.02
C SER A 308 -1.95 -24.83 8.77
N PHE A 309 -3.16 -24.27 8.82
CA PHE A 309 -3.40 -23.00 9.52
C PHE A 309 -3.12 -23.09 11.02
N ALA A 310 -3.11 -24.30 11.60
CA ALA A 310 -2.62 -24.53 12.96
C ALA A 310 -1.14 -24.15 13.17
N CYS A 311 -0.37 -23.97 12.09
CA CYS A 311 1.06 -23.63 12.12
C CYS A 311 1.34 -22.12 12.15
N LEU A 312 0.31 -21.28 12.08
CA LEU A 312 0.40 -19.81 12.15
C LEU A 312 0.71 -19.31 13.57
N ARG A 313 1.81 -19.76 14.18
CA ARG A 313 2.10 -19.61 15.62
C ARG A 313 2.24 -18.16 16.10
N LYS A 314 2.60 -17.23 15.20
CA LYS A 314 2.77 -15.81 15.51
C LYS A 314 1.54 -14.96 15.17
N VAL A 315 0.49 -15.56 14.60
CA VAL A 315 -0.66 -14.79 14.13
C VAL A 315 -1.40 -14.15 15.30
N GLU A 316 -1.67 -12.87 15.16
CA GLU A 316 -2.45 -12.04 16.07
C GLU A 316 -3.81 -11.71 15.46
N GLN A 317 -3.85 -11.46 14.15
CA GLN A 317 -5.05 -11.11 13.41
C GLN A 317 -5.20 -12.07 12.23
N LEU A 318 -6.25 -12.90 12.25
CA LEU A 318 -6.62 -13.77 11.14
C LEU A 318 -8.06 -13.47 10.73
N ASN A 319 -8.25 -12.88 9.56
CA ASN A 319 -9.56 -12.53 9.04
C ASN A 319 -9.83 -13.28 7.73
N LEU A 320 -10.84 -14.14 7.75
CA LEU A 320 -11.35 -14.90 6.60
C LEU A 320 -12.83 -14.59 6.35
N ALA A 321 -13.34 -13.48 6.90
CA ALA A 321 -14.75 -13.14 6.87
C ALA A 321 -15.28 -12.92 5.45
N ASN A 322 -16.60 -13.03 5.26
CA ASN A 322 -17.29 -12.71 4.01
C ASN A 322 -16.64 -13.41 2.79
N ASN A 323 -16.62 -14.74 2.84
CA ASN A 323 -16.16 -15.61 1.76
C ASN A 323 -17.18 -16.76 1.57
N HIS A 324 -16.85 -17.73 0.72
CA HIS A 324 -17.63 -18.95 0.49
C HIS A 324 -16.96 -20.18 1.13
N LEU A 325 -16.28 -20.00 2.27
CA LEU A 325 -15.64 -21.09 3.01
C LEU A 325 -16.70 -21.95 3.71
N TYR A 326 -16.45 -23.26 3.83
CA TYR A 326 -17.43 -24.20 4.37
C TYR A 326 -16.79 -25.36 5.14
N GLY A 327 -17.64 -26.24 5.66
CA GLY A 327 -17.23 -27.42 6.41
C GLY A 327 -17.03 -27.11 7.89
N VAL A 328 -16.21 -27.91 8.56
CA VAL A 328 -15.93 -27.79 9.99
C VAL A 328 -14.77 -26.83 10.21
N VAL A 329 -14.88 -25.92 11.18
CA VAL A 329 -13.72 -25.16 11.68
C VAL A 329 -12.88 -26.11 12.55
N PRO A 330 -11.67 -26.49 12.12
CA PRO A 330 -10.93 -27.56 12.79
C PRO A 330 -10.42 -27.13 14.17
N ASP A 331 -10.44 -28.04 15.14
CA ASP A 331 -9.88 -27.82 16.49
C ASP A 331 -8.41 -27.34 16.43
N ALA A 332 -7.67 -27.79 15.43
CA ALA A 332 -6.28 -27.41 15.21
C ALA A 332 -6.12 -25.89 14.99
N LEU A 333 -7.06 -25.23 14.32
CA LEU A 333 -7.06 -23.77 14.16
C LEU A 333 -7.28 -23.08 15.50
N CYS A 334 -8.20 -23.59 16.31
CA CYS A 334 -8.53 -23.00 17.60
C CYS A 334 -7.43 -23.18 18.64
N LYS A 335 -6.45 -24.08 18.41
CA LYS A 335 -5.21 -24.11 19.20
C LYS A 335 -4.35 -22.85 19.06
N LEU A 336 -4.55 -22.04 18.02
CA LEU A 336 -3.91 -20.72 17.93
C LEU A 336 -4.34 -19.78 19.08
N ALA A 337 -5.47 -20.06 19.75
CA ALA A 337 -5.92 -19.39 20.97
C ALA A 337 -4.87 -19.39 22.09
N PHE A 338 -4.10 -20.47 22.19
CA PHE A 338 -3.06 -20.63 23.19
C PHE A 338 -1.75 -19.90 22.80
N GLY A 339 -1.71 -19.29 21.62
CA GLY A 339 -0.60 -18.48 21.11
C GLY A 339 -0.86 -16.99 21.22
N ARG A 340 -0.50 -16.23 20.18
CA ARG A 340 -0.60 -14.76 20.13
C ARG A 340 -1.90 -14.22 19.54
N LEU A 341 -2.85 -15.09 19.19
CA LEU A 341 -4.06 -14.73 18.50
C LEU A 341 -4.87 -13.70 19.30
N LYS A 342 -5.19 -12.56 18.72
CA LYS A 342 -6.05 -11.54 19.35
C LYS A 342 -7.44 -11.54 18.72
N ASN A 343 -7.51 -11.75 17.41
CA ASN A 343 -8.76 -11.77 16.67
C ASN A 343 -8.72 -12.82 15.57
N LEU A 344 -9.73 -13.68 15.57
CA LEU A 344 -10.06 -14.61 14.51
C LEU A 344 -11.47 -14.32 14.04
N THR A 345 -11.62 -13.79 12.84
CA THR A 345 -12.95 -13.54 12.26
C THR A 345 -13.20 -14.50 11.11
N LEU A 346 -14.22 -15.35 11.28
CA LEU A 346 -14.73 -16.31 10.30
C LEU A 346 -16.17 -15.97 9.85
N SER A 347 -16.67 -14.79 10.23
CA SER A 347 -18.05 -14.38 10.00
C SER A 347 -18.43 -14.32 8.52
N GLY A 348 -19.69 -14.50 8.17
CA GLY A 348 -20.15 -14.36 6.78
C GLY A 348 -19.65 -15.47 5.85
N ASN A 349 -19.51 -16.71 6.34
CA ASN A 349 -19.14 -17.89 5.56
C ASN A 349 -20.27 -18.94 5.59
N TYR A 350 -19.97 -20.20 5.25
CA TYR A 350 -20.90 -21.33 5.26
C TYR A 350 -20.34 -22.50 6.11
N PHE A 351 -19.61 -22.21 7.19
CA PHE A 351 -19.18 -23.24 8.14
C PHE A 351 -20.38 -23.92 8.78
N THR A 352 -20.30 -25.25 8.97
CA THR A 352 -21.43 -26.06 9.48
C THR A 352 -21.26 -26.53 10.91
N ALA A 353 -20.03 -26.56 11.40
CA ALA A 353 -19.70 -26.94 12.78
C ALA A 353 -18.41 -26.26 13.25
N LEU A 354 -18.25 -26.22 14.57
CA LEU A 354 -17.05 -25.78 15.25
C LEU A 354 -16.39 -26.96 15.95
N GLY A 355 -15.06 -27.00 15.95
CA GLY A 355 -14.31 -27.83 16.86
C GLY A 355 -14.65 -27.52 18.32
N SER A 356 -14.56 -28.52 19.19
CA SER A 356 -14.91 -28.38 20.61
C SER A 356 -14.09 -27.29 21.31
N CYS A 357 -12.83 -27.09 20.91
CA CYS A 357 -11.93 -26.10 21.51
C CYS A 357 -12.23 -24.66 21.05
N CYS A 358 -13.05 -24.47 20.01
CA CYS A 358 -13.34 -23.15 19.45
C CYS A 358 -14.38 -22.37 20.26
N TRP A 359 -15.18 -23.05 21.09
CA TRP A 359 -16.23 -22.41 21.87
C TRP A 359 -15.70 -21.42 22.90
N ASP A 360 -14.52 -21.69 23.48
CA ASP A 360 -13.93 -20.80 24.48
C ASP A 360 -13.45 -19.48 23.85
N LEU A 361 -12.94 -19.53 22.61
CA LEU A 361 -12.59 -18.32 21.86
C LEU A 361 -13.79 -17.39 21.59
N ILE A 362 -14.98 -17.97 21.37
CA ILE A 362 -16.22 -17.17 21.18
C ILE A 362 -16.58 -16.46 22.48
N LYS A 363 -16.52 -17.17 23.62
CA LYS A 363 -16.81 -16.60 24.94
C LYS A 363 -15.81 -15.49 25.30
N GLU A 364 -14.55 -15.65 24.92
CA GLU A 364 -13.48 -14.66 25.10
C GLU A 364 -13.60 -13.46 24.13
N GLY A 365 -14.53 -13.48 23.18
CA GLY A 365 -14.67 -12.42 22.17
C GLY A 365 -13.56 -12.38 21.12
N ARG A 366 -12.74 -13.44 21.04
CA ARG A 366 -11.60 -13.55 20.12
C ARG A 366 -11.95 -14.28 18.83
N LEU A 367 -13.08 -15.00 18.78
CA LEU A 367 -13.59 -15.67 17.59
C LEU A 367 -14.98 -15.16 17.23
N ASN A 368 -15.12 -14.59 16.03
CA ASN A 368 -16.41 -14.24 15.45
C ASN A 368 -16.82 -15.22 14.34
N VAL A 369 -17.96 -15.88 14.53
CA VAL A 369 -18.55 -16.87 13.61
C VAL A 369 -19.97 -16.50 13.17
N ASP A 370 -20.36 -15.24 13.31
CA ASP A 370 -21.68 -14.76 12.90
C ASP A 370 -21.90 -14.97 11.40
N ARG A 371 -23.16 -15.09 10.98
CA ARG A 371 -23.56 -15.28 9.58
C ARG A 371 -22.87 -16.50 8.94
N ASN A 372 -22.90 -17.63 9.64
CA ASN A 372 -22.49 -18.95 9.14
C ASN A 372 -23.68 -19.93 9.10
N CYS A 373 -23.41 -21.23 8.95
CA CYS A 373 -24.40 -22.31 8.96
C CYS A 373 -24.20 -23.27 10.15
N ILE A 374 -23.67 -22.78 11.26
CA ILE A 374 -23.31 -23.58 12.44
C ILE A 374 -24.57 -23.81 13.26
N GLN A 375 -24.95 -25.08 13.46
CA GLN A 375 -26.09 -25.37 14.31
C GLN A 375 -25.84 -24.90 15.75
N TRP A 376 -26.85 -24.29 16.37
CA TRP A 376 -26.87 -23.84 17.77
C TRP A 376 -25.97 -22.65 18.11
N ALA A 377 -25.21 -22.11 17.16
CA ALA A 377 -24.55 -20.82 17.32
C ALA A 377 -25.57 -19.66 17.13
N PRO A 378 -25.41 -18.52 17.81
CA PRO A 378 -26.25 -17.33 17.59
C PRO A 378 -25.94 -16.66 16.24
N ASN A 379 -26.82 -15.78 15.77
CA ASN A 379 -26.61 -14.91 14.60
C ASN A 379 -26.24 -15.63 13.29
N GLN A 380 -26.78 -16.82 13.04
CA GLN A 380 -26.47 -17.61 11.85
C GLN A 380 -27.33 -17.23 10.64
N ARG A 381 -26.90 -17.65 9.45
CA ARG A 381 -27.66 -17.51 8.19
C ARG A 381 -28.96 -18.30 8.27
N SER A 382 -29.91 -17.96 7.40
CA SER A 382 -31.16 -18.69 7.33
C SER A 382 -30.93 -20.13 6.87
N HIS A 383 -31.80 -21.04 7.30
CA HIS A 383 -31.73 -22.45 6.89
C HIS A 383 -31.81 -22.59 5.36
N GLU A 384 -32.64 -21.76 4.71
CA GLU A 384 -32.80 -21.75 3.25
C GLU A 384 -31.50 -21.37 2.53
N GLU A 385 -30.80 -20.33 3.01
CA GLU A 385 -29.54 -19.89 2.42
C GLU A 385 -28.45 -20.97 2.58
N CYS A 386 -28.36 -21.55 3.78
CA CYS A 386 -27.43 -22.65 4.06
C CYS A 386 -27.71 -23.88 3.20
N ALA A 387 -28.97 -24.30 3.08
CA ALA A 387 -29.36 -25.42 2.24
C ALA A 387 -28.98 -25.15 0.78
N LYS A 388 -29.35 -23.98 0.24
CA LYS A 388 -29.02 -23.57 -1.13
C LYS A 388 -27.53 -23.67 -1.43
N PHE A 389 -26.67 -23.20 -0.52
CA PHE A 389 -25.23 -23.31 -0.67
C PHE A 389 -24.73 -24.76 -0.55
N LEU A 390 -25.15 -25.48 0.48
CA LEU A 390 -24.64 -26.83 0.81
C LEU A 390 -25.09 -27.90 -0.20
N HIS A 391 -26.22 -27.71 -0.89
CA HIS A 391 -26.66 -28.61 -1.97
C HIS A 391 -25.77 -28.56 -3.22
N GLN A 392 -24.99 -27.49 -3.42
CA GLN A 392 -24.09 -27.40 -4.56
C GLN A 392 -22.82 -28.25 -4.34
N PRO A 393 -22.40 -29.05 -5.34
CA PRO A 393 -21.17 -29.85 -5.26
C PRO A 393 -19.93 -29.02 -4.90
N LYS A 394 -19.03 -29.64 -4.14
CA LYS A 394 -17.80 -29.01 -3.64
C LYS A 394 -16.58 -29.64 -4.32
N SER A 395 -15.63 -28.81 -4.77
CA SER A 395 -14.48 -29.24 -5.60
C SER A 395 -13.11 -29.09 -4.93
N CYS A 396 -13.02 -28.46 -3.76
CA CYS A 396 -11.75 -28.19 -3.12
C CYS A 396 -11.16 -29.43 -2.43
N PRO A 397 -9.84 -29.67 -2.54
CA PRO A 397 -9.18 -30.74 -1.81
C PRO A 397 -9.20 -30.46 -0.32
N ILE A 398 -9.48 -31.50 0.47
CA ILE A 398 -9.35 -31.46 1.92
C ILE A 398 -7.92 -31.83 2.26
N SER A 399 -7.23 -30.99 3.04
CA SER A 399 -5.88 -31.27 3.56
C SER A 399 -5.90 -31.27 5.08
N ASP A 400 -5.89 -32.47 5.66
CA ASP A 400 -5.89 -32.71 7.11
C ASP A 400 -4.47 -32.81 7.71
N TYR A 401 -3.44 -32.75 6.86
CA TYR A 401 -2.05 -32.83 7.30
C TYR A 401 -1.61 -31.56 8.02
N VAL A 402 -1.07 -31.69 9.23
CA VAL A 402 -0.52 -30.58 10.02
C VAL A 402 1.02 -30.66 9.95
N PRO A 403 1.70 -29.81 9.16
CA PRO A 403 3.13 -29.93 8.91
C PRO A 403 3.97 -29.67 10.16
N CYS A 404 3.46 -28.85 11.08
CA CYS A 404 4.12 -28.54 12.34
C CYS A 404 3.79 -29.53 13.48
N PHE A 405 3.16 -30.69 13.19
CA PHE A 405 2.70 -31.66 14.20
C PHE A 405 3.80 -32.12 15.18
N HIS A 406 5.03 -32.38 14.70
CA HIS A 406 6.15 -32.78 15.56
C HIS A 406 6.60 -31.68 16.53
N LYS A 407 6.39 -30.41 16.19
CA LYS A 407 6.69 -29.27 17.07
C LYS A 407 5.59 -29.03 18.13
N PHE A 408 4.51 -29.83 18.18
CA PHE A 408 3.45 -29.72 19.22
C PHE A 408 3.65 -30.69 20.39
N ARG A 409 4.48 -31.74 20.26
CA ARG A 409 4.68 -32.75 21.33
C ARG A 409 5.54 -32.26 22.50
N PHE A 410 6.10 -31.05 22.44
CA PHE A 410 7.03 -30.52 23.46
C PHE A 410 6.50 -29.33 24.27
N PHE A 411 5.17 -29.11 24.33
CA PHE A 411 4.58 -28.13 25.27
C PHE A 411 4.48 -28.66 26.71
N GLY A 412 5.51 -29.38 27.17
CA GLY A 412 5.55 -30.02 28.48
C GLY A 412 6.90 -29.94 29.20
N GLN A 413 7.83 -29.09 28.74
CA GLN A 413 9.06 -28.81 29.49
C GLN A 413 9.30 -27.30 29.63
N PRO A 414 9.80 -26.85 30.80
CA PRO A 414 10.04 -25.44 31.05
C PRO A 414 11.10 -24.91 30.09
N ALA A 415 10.84 -23.73 29.53
CA ALA A 415 11.77 -23.01 28.68
C ALA A 415 13.10 -22.77 29.41
N GLY A 416 14.13 -23.51 29.02
CA GLY A 416 15.50 -23.37 29.51
C GLY A 416 16.42 -22.94 28.37
N ALA A 417 17.13 -21.83 28.61
CA ALA A 417 18.32 -21.35 27.90
C ALA A 417 18.15 -20.91 26.43
N GLY A 418 17.70 -19.66 26.26
CA GLY A 418 17.89 -18.88 25.04
C GLY A 418 17.64 -17.38 25.21
N ALA A 419 17.48 -16.90 26.45
CA ALA A 419 17.11 -15.52 26.75
C ALA A 419 18.36 -14.73 27.18
N LEU A 420 19.26 -14.41 26.25
CA LEU A 420 20.22 -13.31 26.46
C LEU A 420 20.74 -12.60 25.20
N GLU A 421 20.27 -12.95 23.99
CA GLU A 421 20.63 -12.20 22.76
C GLU A 421 19.46 -11.42 22.11
N GLU A 422 18.23 -11.53 22.64
CA GLU A 422 17.04 -10.90 22.02
C GLU A 422 16.75 -9.46 22.47
N LYS A 423 17.50 -8.88 23.42
CA LYS A 423 17.17 -7.56 23.97
C LYS A 423 17.63 -6.36 23.13
N ASN A 424 18.64 -6.53 22.27
CA ASN A 424 19.16 -5.44 21.44
C ASN A 424 18.58 -5.44 20.01
N ALA A 425 18.02 -6.56 19.55
CA ALA A 425 17.30 -6.65 18.27
C ALA A 425 15.84 -6.19 18.37
N ALA A 426 15.23 -6.26 19.56
CA ALA A 426 13.82 -5.90 19.75
C ALA A 426 13.54 -4.40 19.64
N ALA A 427 14.50 -3.52 19.97
CA ALA A 427 14.31 -2.07 19.88
C ALA A 427 14.36 -1.55 18.44
N ALA A 428 15.30 -2.05 17.63
CA ALA A 428 15.36 -1.75 16.19
C ALA A 428 14.20 -2.42 15.43
N ALA A 429 13.82 -3.64 15.81
CA ALA A 429 12.65 -4.32 15.24
C ALA A 429 11.32 -3.65 15.62
N ALA A 430 11.18 -3.08 16.82
CA ALA A 430 9.96 -2.36 17.22
C ALA A 430 9.79 -1.02 16.47
N GLU A 431 10.89 -0.34 16.11
CA GLU A 431 10.86 0.88 15.31
C GLU A 431 10.57 0.57 13.82
N GLU A 432 11.08 -0.55 13.29
CA GLU A 432 10.78 -1.08 11.95
C GLU A 432 9.35 -1.68 11.87
N GLU A 433 8.83 -2.22 12.98
CA GLU A 433 7.47 -2.77 13.12
C GLU A 433 6.38 -1.68 13.14
N TYR A 434 6.67 -0.48 13.67
CA TYR A 434 5.72 0.65 13.61
C TYR A 434 5.70 1.34 12.25
N ARG A 435 6.82 1.32 11.51
CA ARG A 435 6.96 2.01 10.21
C ARG A 435 6.02 1.48 9.12
N TYR A 436 5.65 0.20 9.18
CA TYR A 436 4.94 -0.49 8.09
C TYR A 436 3.61 -1.14 8.48
N ARG A 437 3.13 -0.99 9.72
CA ARG A 437 1.83 -1.53 10.14
C ARG A 437 0.71 -0.88 9.34
N THR A 438 0.10 -1.66 8.45
CA THR A 438 -1.00 -1.19 7.59
C THR A 438 -2.37 -1.66 8.09
N TYR A 439 -2.42 -2.72 8.90
CA TYR A 439 -3.69 -3.25 9.41
C TYR A 439 -4.49 -2.21 10.21
N SER A 440 -3.83 -1.48 11.12
CA SER A 440 -4.45 -0.38 11.88
C SER A 440 -4.92 0.77 11.00
N ALA A 441 -4.30 0.98 9.85
CA ALA A 441 -4.63 2.05 8.92
C ALA A 441 -5.78 1.68 7.96
N LEU A 442 -6.05 0.38 7.78
CA LEU A 442 -7.19 -0.11 6.98
C LEU A 442 -8.45 -0.32 7.82
N HIS A 443 -8.31 -0.62 9.11
CA HIS A 443 -9.40 -0.80 10.06
C HIS A 443 -9.17 0.13 11.27
N PRO A 444 -9.70 1.36 11.25
CA PRO A 444 -9.59 2.30 12.38
C PRO A 444 -10.40 1.87 13.61
#